data_AF-A0A3S3R3T3-F1
#
_entry.id   AF-A0A3S3R3T3-F1
#
_cell.length_a   1.000
_cell.length_b   1.000
_cell.length_c   1.000
_cell.angle_alpha   90.00
_cell.angle_beta   90.00
_cell.angle_gamma   90.00
#
_symmetry.space_group_name_H-M   'P 1'
#
loop_
_entity.id
_entity.type
_entity.pdbx_description
1 polymer ?
#
loop_
_entity_poly.entity_id
_entity_poly.type
_entity_poly.pdbx_seq_one_letter_code
_entity_poly.pdbx_strand_id
1 'polypeptide(L)'
;NVVAALEKKGIRDNTLIVFMSDNGGVVNSMFTGDSKVEGKLPADNGPYRDGKGTLYEGGTRSVAFMNWPGKIKPGAFNGLMHVVDMLPTLAGLAGAKPGKDKPLDGMDMWPAISEGKPSPRTEIVYNVDPMVGAVREGDWKLV
;
A
#
# COMPACT_ATOMS: atom_id res chain seq x y z
N ASN A 1 -0.87 22.92 -4.81
CA ASN A 1 -0.68 21.72 -3.97
C ASN A 1 -2.05 21.24 -3.48
N VAL A 2 -2.33 19.93 -3.48
CA VAL A 2 -3.60 19.32 -3.03
C VAL A 2 -3.96 19.70 -1.60
N VAL A 3 -2.98 19.72 -0.68
CA VAL A 3 -3.23 20.07 0.73
C VAL A 3 -3.75 21.49 0.87
N ALA A 4 -3.10 22.46 0.21
CA ALA A 4 -3.53 23.86 0.21
C ALA A 4 -4.95 24.04 -0.37
N ALA A 5 -5.35 23.22 -1.35
CA ALA A 5 -6.70 23.26 -1.90
C ALA A 5 -7.76 22.76 -0.89
N LEU A 6 -7.45 21.73 -0.09
CA LEU A 6 -8.31 21.23 0.98
C LEU A 6 -8.44 22.25 2.12
N GLU A 7 -7.34 22.91 2.48
CA GLU A 7 -7.30 23.98 3.48
C GLU A 7 -8.14 25.19 3.04
N LYS A 8 -7.94 25.67 1.80
CA LYS A 8 -8.71 26.78 1.24
C LYS A 8 -10.22 26.49 1.20
N LYS A 9 -10.61 25.22 1.07
CA LYS A 9 -12.02 24.77 1.11
C LYS A 9 -12.56 24.55 2.52
N GLY A 10 -11.73 24.63 3.56
CA GLY A 10 -12.15 24.40 4.95
C GLY A 10 -12.53 22.95 5.28
N ILE A 11 -12.10 21.97 4.47
CA ILE A 11 -12.45 20.54 4.65
C ILE A 11 -11.28 19.69 5.13
N ARG A 12 -10.13 20.31 5.38
CA ARG A 12 -8.86 19.64 5.69
C ARG A 12 -8.91 18.75 6.93
N ASP A 13 -9.60 19.18 7.98
CA ASP A 13 -9.69 18.49 9.27
C ASP A 13 -10.57 17.22 9.21
N ASN A 14 -11.43 17.13 8.20
CA ASN A 14 -12.30 15.98 7.94
C ASN A 14 -11.96 15.29 6.61
N THR A 15 -10.67 15.27 6.25
CA THR A 15 -10.18 14.60 5.04
C THR A 15 -9.04 13.65 5.40
N LEU A 16 -9.21 12.36 5.08
CA LEU A 16 -8.11 11.40 4.99
C LEU A 16 -7.37 11.59 3.67
N ILE A 17 -6.06 11.82 3.76
CA ILE A 17 -5.16 11.75 2.60
C ILE A 17 -4.46 10.40 2.65
N VAL A 18 -4.55 9.64 1.56
CA VAL A 18 -3.77 8.42 1.33
C VAL A 18 -2.87 8.65 0.13
N PHE A 19 -1.59 8.34 0.29
CA PHE A 19 -0.62 8.33 -0.79
C PHE A 19 0.03 6.94 -0.81
N MET A 20 0.11 6.34 -1.99
CA MET A 20 0.76 5.04 -2.21
C MET A 20 1.17 4.87 -3.67
N SER A 21 2.11 3.97 -3.93
CA SER A 21 2.44 3.46 -5.27
C SER A 21 1.74 2.13 -5.53
N ASP A 22 1.36 1.85 -6.78
CA ASP A 22 0.74 0.59 -7.21
C ASP A 22 1.74 -0.59 -7.20
N ASN A 23 3.00 -0.31 -7.56
CA ASN A 23 4.10 -1.26 -7.55
C ASN A 23 5.42 -0.58 -7.13
N GLY A 24 6.46 -1.39 -6.97
CA GLY A 24 7.83 -0.91 -6.82
C GLY A 24 8.35 -0.17 -8.05
N GLY A 25 9.46 0.54 -7.89
CA GLY A 25 10.10 1.33 -8.93
C GLY A 25 10.64 0.48 -10.09
N VAL A 26 10.66 1.05 -11.30
CA VAL A 26 11.13 0.36 -12.51
C VAL A 26 12.66 0.38 -12.58
N VAL A 27 13.28 -0.79 -12.49
CA VAL A 27 14.75 -0.97 -12.59
C VAL A 27 15.18 -1.82 -13.79
N ASN A 28 14.22 -2.34 -14.55
CA ASN A 28 14.43 -3.10 -15.78
C ASN A 28 13.62 -2.49 -16.92
N SER A 29 14.29 -2.23 -18.06
CA SER A 29 13.72 -1.58 -19.24
C SER A 29 12.57 -2.36 -19.88
N MET A 30 12.43 -3.66 -19.60
CA MET A 30 11.26 -4.44 -20.04
C MET A 30 9.95 -3.94 -19.41
N PHE A 31 10.01 -3.20 -18.28
CA PHE A 31 8.84 -2.74 -17.54
C PHE A 31 8.63 -1.22 -17.62
N THR A 32 9.25 -0.51 -18.57
CA THR A 32 9.10 0.96 -18.75
C THR A 32 7.84 1.37 -19.53
N GLY A 33 7.05 0.39 -20.01
CA GLY A 33 5.89 0.66 -20.87
C GLY A 33 6.30 1.33 -22.19
N ASP A 34 5.47 2.24 -22.69
CA ASP A 34 5.71 2.94 -23.97
C ASP A 34 6.83 3.98 -23.91
N SER A 35 7.45 4.18 -22.75
CA SER A 35 8.55 5.13 -22.59
C SER A 35 9.83 4.56 -23.18
N LYS A 36 10.36 5.23 -24.22
CA LYS A 36 11.75 5.05 -24.63
C LYS A 36 12.64 5.64 -23.53
N VAL A 37 13.28 4.77 -22.75
CA VAL A 37 14.23 5.21 -21.74
C VAL A 37 15.62 4.72 -22.14
N GLU A 38 16.50 5.67 -22.41
CA GLU A 38 17.92 5.42 -22.61
C GLU A 38 18.66 5.66 -21.30
N GLY A 39 19.65 4.82 -21.00
CA GLY A 39 20.47 4.95 -19.79
C GLY A 39 19.83 4.37 -18.54
N LYS A 40 20.33 4.79 -17.37
CA LYS A 40 19.93 4.26 -16.07
C LYS A 40 18.53 4.77 -15.69
N LEU A 41 17.65 3.85 -15.33
CA LEU A 41 16.31 4.19 -14.85
C LEU A 41 16.39 4.96 -13.51
N PRO A 42 15.53 5.96 -13.28
CA PRO A 42 15.66 6.87 -12.14
C PRO A 42 15.08 6.31 -10.83
N ALA A 43 14.42 5.16 -10.87
CA ALA A 43 13.75 4.60 -9.71
C ALA A 43 14.75 4.05 -8.68
N ASP A 44 14.43 4.23 -7.40
CA ASP A 44 15.18 3.70 -6.27
C ASP A 44 14.24 2.92 -5.36
N ASN A 45 14.50 1.61 -5.20
CA ASN A 45 13.74 0.72 -4.33
C ASN A 45 14.44 0.52 -2.97
N GLY A 46 15.42 1.36 -2.63
CA GLY A 46 16.18 1.30 -1.40
C GLY A 46 16.99 -0.01 -1.30
N PRO A 47 17.04 -0.64 -0.11
CA PRO A 47 17.81 -1.88 0.09
C PRO A 47 17.13 -3.12 -0.51
N TYR A 48 15.95 -2.98 -1.10
CA TYR A 48 15.13 -4.11 -1.53
C TYR A 48 15.54 -4.61 -2.90
N ARG A 49 15.54 -5.94 -3.05
CA ARG A 49 15.90 -6.62 -4.30
C ARG A 49 14.90 -6.30 -5.42
N ASP A 50 15.44 -5.93 -6.58
CA ASP A 50 14.75 -5.75 -7.87
C ASP A 50 13.65 -4.65 -7.86
N GLY A 51 12.74 -4.67 -8.83
CA GLY A 51 11.71 -3.66 -9.03
C GLY A 51 10.43 -4.18 -9.70
N LYS A 52 9.68 -3.25 -10.29
CA LYS A 52 8.40 -3.52 -10.99
C LYS A 52 8.48 -4.81 -11.83
N GLY A 53 7.45 -5.64 -11.73
CA GLY A 53 7.33 -6.88 -12.49
C GLY A 53 7.91 -8.11 -11.78
N THR A 54 8.43 -7.96 -10.57
CA THR A 54 8.99 -9.06 -9.78
C THR A 54 8.26 -9.23 -8.45
N LEU A 55 8.37 -10.43 -7.87
CA LEU A 55 7.84 -10.74 -6.53
C LEU A 55 8.84 -10.46 -5.40
N TYR A 56 10.01 -9.92 -5.72
CA TYR A 56 10.97 -9.47 -4.70
C TYR A 56 10.47 -8.21 -4.00
N GLU A 57 11.02 -7.91 -2.82
CA GLU A 57 10.58 -6.75 -2.03
C GLU A 57 10.63 -5.44 -2.81
N GLY A 58 11.60 -5.24 -3.71
CA GLY A 58 11.67 -4.01 -4.48
C GLY A 58 10.59 -3.89 -5.56
N GLY A 59 9.92 -4.99 -5.93
CA GLY A 59 8.78 -5.00 -6.85
C GLY A 59 7.42 -4.83 -6.18
N THR A 60 7.27 -5.26 -4.92
CA THR A 60 5.97 -5.30 -4.23
C THR A 60 5.87 -4.43 -2.99
N ARG A 61 6.99 -4.01 -2.38
CA ARG A 61 7.00 -3.08 -1.26
C ARG A 61 7.03 -1.64 -1.76
N SER A 62 5.91 -0.96 -1.64
CA SER A 62 5.72 0.41 -2.08
C SER A 62 5.80 1.42 -0.94
N VAL A 63 6.15 2.67 -1.27
CA VAL A 63 5.95 3.80 -0.36
C VAL A 63 4.45 3.98 -0.12
N ALA A 64 4.06 4.22 1.13
CA ALA A 64 2.71 4.62 1.48
C ALA A 64 2.72 5.51 2.73
N PHE A 65 1.79 6.47 2.78
CA PHE A 65 1.46 7.19 4.00
C PHE A 65 -0.02 7.54 4.05
N MET A 66 -0.52 7.65 5.28
CA MET A 66 -1.86 8.17 5.56
C MET A 66 -1.75 9.38 6.46
N ASN A 67 -2.60 10.38 6.20
CA ASN A 67 -2.59 11.61 6.95
C ASN A 67 -4.01 12.11 7.21
N TRP A 68 -4.35 12.23 8.50
CA TRP A 68 -5.60 12.82 8.96
C TRP A 68 -5.38 13.53 10.31
N PRO A 69 -5.35 14.87 10.33
CA PRO A 69 -5.16 15.68 11.53
C PRO A 69 -6.17 15.31 12.62
N GLY A 70 -5.68 15.10 13.84
CA GLY A 70 -6.52 14.73 14.99
C GLY A 70 -7.08 13.30 14.98
N LYS A 71 -6.89 12.53 13.90
CA LYS A 71 -7.32 11.11 13.81
C LYS A 71 -6.15 10.13 13.72
N ILE A 72 -5.04 10.54 13.12
CA ILE A 72 -3.82 9.74 12.99
C ILE A 72 -2.70 10.48 13.73
N LYS A 73 -2.05 9.80 14.69
CA LYS A 73 -0.87 10.33 15.36
C LYS A 73 0.35 10.24 14.42
N PRO A 74 1.21 11.26 14.35
CA PRO A 74 2.46 11.15 13.60
C PRO A 74 3.32 9.99 14.10
N GLY A 75 3.84 9.18 13.19
CA GLY A 75 4.67 8.03 13.53
C GLY A 75 4.90 7.09 12.35
N ALA A 76 5.58 5.97 12.63
CA ALA A 76 5.77 4.88 11.69
C ALA A 76 4.82 3.73 12.02
N PHE A 77 4.29 3.07 11.00
CA PHE A 77 3.54 1.84 11.12
C PHE A 77 4.43 0.67 10.70
N ASN A 78 4.69 -0.27 11.63
CA ASN A 78 5.58 -1.41 11.40
C ASN A 78 4.83 -2.72 11.12
N GLY A 79 3.49 -2.70 11.14
CA GLY A 79 2.68 -3.86 10.83
C GLY A 79 2.60 -4.14 9.32
N LEU A 80 2.15 -5.35 8.97
CA LEU A 80 1.84 -5.67 7.58
C LEU A 80 0.55 -4.98 7.16
N MET A 81 0.51 -4.51 5.92
CA MET A 81 -0.67 -3.97 5.25
C MET A 81 -0.55 -4.27 3.76
N HIS A 82 -1.67 -4.58 3.12
CA HIS A 82 -1.75 -4.88 1.69
C HIS A 82 -2.80 -3.99 1.02
N VAL A 83 -2.69 -3.77 -0.31
CA VAL A 83 -3.62 -2.88 -1.03
C VAL A 83 -5.08 -3.33 -0.93
N VAL A 84 -5.33 -4.63 -0.77
CA VAL A 84 -6.68 -5.21 -0.59
C VAL A 84 -7.34 -4.75 0.72
N ASP A 85 -6.55 -4.31 1.72
CA ASP A 85 -7.06 -3.78 2.99
C ASP A 85 -7.69 -2.40 2.85
N MET A 86 -7.40 -1.68 1.75
CA MET A 86 -7.94 -0.34 1.52
C MET A 86 -9.45 -0.36 1.46
N LEU A 87 -10.05 -1.35 0.81
CA LEU A 87 -11.51 -1.43 0.65
C LEU A 87 -12.24 -1.54 2.00
N PRO A 88 -12.01 -2.56 2.85
CA PRO A 88 -12.72 -2.66 4.13
C PRO A 88 -12.39 -1.50 5.08
N THR A 89 -11.14 -1.01 5.09
CA THR A 89 -10.73 0.13 5.93
C THR A 89 -11.47 1.41 5.55
N LEU A 90 -11.51 1.75 4.25
CA LEU A 90 -12.19 2.97 3.79
C LEU A 90 -13.72 2.83 3.85
N ALA A 91 -14.26 1.64 3.58
CA ALA A 91 -15.69 1.39 3.73
C ALA A 91 -16.15 1.59 5.18
N GLY A 92 -15.40 1.02 6.15
CA GLY A 92 -15.68 1.20 7.57
C GLY A 92 -15.63 2.67 8.00
N LEU A 93 -14.62 3.41 7.56
CA LEU A 93 -14.51 4.86 7.79
C LEU A 93 -15.68 5.67 7.22
N ALA A 94 -16.19 5.27 6.05
CA ALA A 94 -17.34 5.90 5.42
C ALA A 94 -18.69 5.49 6.05
N GLY A 95 -18.69 4.62 7.07
CA GLY A 95 -19.91 4.06 7.65
C GLY A 95 -20.60 3.03 6.74
N ALA A 96 -19.93 2.58 5.69
CA ALA A 96 -20.41 1.57 4.77
C ALA A 96 -20.06 0.16 5.26
N LYS A 97 -20.84 -0.83 4.81
CA LYS A 97 -20.52 -2.25 4.97
C LYS A 97 -20.13 -2.81 3.61
N PRO A 98 -19.04 -3.59 3.51
CA PRO A 98 -18.75 -4.34 2.30
C PRO A 98 -19.95 -5.18 1.85
N GLY A 99 -20.08 -5.38 0.54
CA GLY A 99 -21.12 -6.25 -0.03
C GLY A 99 -21.07 -7.67 0.54
N LYS A 100 -22.20 -8.38 0.47
CA LYS A 100 -22.33 -9.73 1.06
C LYS A 100 -21.97 -10.86 0.09
N ASP A 101 -21.62 -10.55 -1.15
CA ASP A 101 -21.59 -11.55 -2.23
C ASP A 101 -20.38 -12.49 -2.10
N LYS A 102 -19.22 -11.97 -1.66
CA LYS A 102 -17.99 -12.75 -1.45
C LYS A 102 -17.20 -12.24 -0.23
N PRO A 103 -16.47 -13.12 0.46
CA PRO A 103 -15.47 -12.69 1.45
C PRO A 103 -14.45 -11.75 0.82
N LEU A 104 -13.99 -10.75 1.58
CA LEU A 104 -12.88 -9.90 1.18
C LEU A 104 -11.56 -10.52 1.63
N ASP A 105 -10.52 -10.37 0.82
CA ASP A 105 -9.13 -10.69 1.22
C ASP A 105 -8.53 -9.61 2.15
N GLY A 106 -9.17 -8.44 2.18
CA GLY A 106 -8.78 -7.30 3.00
C GLY A 106 -9.32 -7.36 4.42
N MET A 107 -8.60 -6.71 5.33
CA MET A 107 -8.97 -6.53 6.72
C MET A 107 -9.13 -5.04 7.05
N ASP A 108 -9.95 -4.71 8.04
CA ASP A 108 -10.03 -3.34 8.55
C ASP A 108 -8.76 -2.98 9.33
N MET A 109 -7.95 -2.10 8.75
CA MET A 109 -6.68 -1.65 9.31
C MET A 109 -6.83 -0.41 10.19
N TRP A 110 -8.02 0.19 10.26
CA TRP A 110 -8.23 1.47 10.92
C TRP A 110 -7.82 1.47 12.41
N PRO A 111 -8.14 0.43 13.22
CA PRO A 111 -7.70 0.40 14.61
C PRO A 111 -6.16 0.34 14.73
N ALA A 112 -5.48 -0.31 13.79
CA ALA A 112 -4.01 -0.36 13.77
C ALA A 112 -3.41 1.00 13.41
N ILE A 113 -4.00 1.69 12.42
CA ILE A 113 -3.54 2.98 11.91
C ILE A 113 -3.81 4.14 12.89
N SER A 114 -5.01 4.20 13.47
CA SER A 114 -5.47 5.36 14.27
C SER A 114 -5.17 5.23 15.76
N GLU A 115 -5.20 4.01 16.30
CA GLU A 115 -5.04 3.75 17.74
C GLU A 115 -3.69 3.10 18.07
N GLY A 116 -2.92 2.64 17.07
CA GLY A 116 -1.65 1.95 17.29
C GLY A 116 -1.81 0.50 17.78
N LYS A 117 -2.97 -0.12 17.54
CA LYS A 117 -3.16 -1.55 17.80
C LYS A 117 -2.26 -2.40 16.88
N PRO A 118 -1.96 -3.67 17.25
CA PRO A 118 -1.29 -4.59 16.35
C PRO A 118 -2.03 -4.69 15.01
N SER A 119 -1.28 -4.87 13.92
CA SER A 119 -1.89 -5.17 12.63
C SER A 119 -2.70 -6.46 12.73
N PRO A 120 -3.95 -6.51 12.25
CA PRO A 120 -4.69 -7.76 12.12
C PRO A 120 -4.10 -8.66 11.02
N ARG A 121 -3.29 -8.10 10.11
CA ARG A 121 -2.67 -8.83 9.01
C ARG A 121 -1.35 -9.46 9.44
N THR A 122 -1.28 -10.77 9.34
CA THR A 122 -0.07 -11.58 9.58
C THR A 122 0.53 -12.13 8.29
N GLU A 123 -0.25 -12.15 7.21
CA GLU A 123 0.13 -12.74 5.92
C GLU A 123 -0.17 -11.83 4.72
N ILE A 124 0.60 -12.00 3.64
CA ILE A 124 0.37 -11.34 2.34
C ILE A 124 0.55 -12.37 1.23
N VAL A 125 -0.45 -12.50 0.38
CA VAL A 125 -0.35 -13.22 -0.90
C VAL A 125 -0.07 -12.19 -2.00
N TYR A 126 1.10 -12.27 -2.63
CA TYR A 126 1.50 -11.32 -3.68
C TYR A 126 1.04 -11.75 -5.07
N ASN A 127 1.12 -13.04 -5.35
CA ASN A 127 0.65 -13.63 -6.60
C ASN A 127 0.41 -15.13 -6.40
N VAL A 128 -0.60 -15.66 -7.09
CA VAL A 128 -0.88 -17.10 -7.17
C VAL A 128 -1.06 -17.46 -8.64
N ASP A 129 0.06 -17.76 -9.29
CA ASP A 129 0.11 -18.27 -10.67
C ASP A 129 0.85 -19.62 -10.67
N PRO A 130 0.49 -20.59 -11.54
CA PRO A 130 1.13 -21.91 -11.58
C PRO A 130 2.66 -21.89 -11.76
N MET A 131 3.21 -20.83 -12.33
CA MET A 131 4.65 -20.72 -12.60
C MET A 131 5.35 -19.72 -11.68
N VAL A 132 4.62 -18.80 -11.05
CA VAL A 132 5.19 -17.70 -10.25
C VAL A 132 4.27 -17.35 -9.08
N GLY A 133 4.73 -17.51 -7.84
CA GLY A 133 3.93 -17.18 -6.66
C GLY A 133 4.80 -16.64 -5.54
N ALA A 134 4.20 -15.85 -4.65
CA ALA A 134 4.86 -15.51 -3.40
C ALA A 134 3.84 -15.28 -2.29
N VAL A 135 4.22 -15.75 -1.10
CA VAL A 135 3.48 -15.54 0.13
C VAL A 135 4.45 -15.07 1.20
N ARG A 136 3.97 -14.20 2.08
CA ARG A 136 4.67 -13.77 3.28
C ARG A 136 3.83 -14.11 4.49
N GLU A 137 4.48 -14.59 5.55
CA GLU A 137 3.91 -14.75 6.88
C GLU A 137 4.92 -14.19 7.90
N GLY A 138 4.54 -13.14 8.61
CA GLY A 138 5.43 -12.44 9.54
C GLY A 138 6.72 -11.95 8.84
N ASP A 139 7.86 -12.49 9.27
CA ASP A 139 9.19 -12.15 8.74
C ASP A 139 9.65 -13.07 7.59
N TRP A 140 8.90 -14.13 7.30
CA TRP A 140 9.23 -15.10 6.26
C TRP A 140 8.51 -14.78 4.96
N LYS A 141 9.23 -14.85 3.84
CA LYS A 141 8.67 -14.74 2.49
C LYS A 141 9.15 -15.91 1.64
N LEU A 142 8.19 -16.66 1.09
CA LEU A 142 8.43 -17.69 0.09
C LEU A 142 8.17 -17.08 -1.29
N VAL A 143 9.12 -17.28 -2.20
CA VAL A 143 9.09 -16.84 -3.60
C VAL A 143 9.48 -18.03 -4.48
#